data_AF-A0A7C2APK9-F1
#
_entry.id   AF-A0A7C2APK9-F1
#
_cell.length_a   1.000
_cell.length_b   1.000
_cell.length_c   1.000
_cell.angle_alpha   90.00
_cell.angle_beta   90.00
_cell.angle_gamma   90.00
#
_symmetry.space_group_name_H-M   'P 1'
#
loop_
_entity.id
_entity.type
_entity.pdbx_description
1 polymer ?
#
loop_
_entity_poly.entity_id
_entity_poly.type
_entity_poly.pdbx_seq_one_letter_code
_entity_poly.pdbx_strand_id
1 'polypeptide(L)'
;MRIRAAVWCRYAAAGLGLISLAFSACKTAPPGKPLGATYAELGKAEIWKIPARSEAQTVGLKVGDVIIGYNDEPVRDVNEYFHLEREAVTAGSGEKVRLTVLRDDQELSFEVRRIPLGFLPKSRMYGASLAKALDDVIQHYGQPGMYDWLAALTGESFAVMLEENNPYSWGTDGLAENYISTVEQFTGLSLRLRYSRESEEVDSAAPDPGLQVIRKLLAQNRDLVVLGKWGDQPALLWGIPVRINPADSTVLGWTLDYGTEQTLTGEVVSVYEVGFRGPVTPEPADMLSSVLEQALELGLRSSDRGWHSGLEAYDIVLKQLEQFPVVPEGIDAGNECFYRLVWRLMAKKESANRFLNEMKQVLPEQADLIEEVLGRNRAIIGKLEGVMAANLRLDSPANQQKAARVIAEIQEIENDLLGLYEELIGDL
;
A
#
# COMPACT_ATOMS: atom_id res chain seq x y z
N MET A 1 -18.80 29.33 32.47
CA MET A 1 -17.33 29.31 32.31
C MET A 1 -16.75 28.27 33.26
N ARG A 2 -16.50 27.05 32.75
CA ARG A 2 -15.73 25.92 33.31
C ARG A 2 -16.36 24.58 32.86
N ILE A 3 -15.48 23.70 32.38
CA ILE A 3 -15.63 22.26 32.10
C ILE A 3 -16.30 21.89 30.76
N ARG A 4 -15.47 21.65 29.74
CA ARG A 4 -15.63 20.56 28.77
C ARG A 4 -14.28 19.86 28.62
N ALA A 5 -14.15 18.74 29.32
CA ALA A 5 -13.08 17.76 29.16
C ALA A 5 -13.73 16.38 29.28
N ALA A 6 -13.27 15.44 28.46
CA ALA A 6 -13.60 14.01 28.42
C ALA A 6 -14.93 13.60 27.74
N VAL A 7 -14.88 13.53 26.42
CA VAL A 7 -15.53 12.47 25.62
C VAL A 7 -14.38 11.80 24.84
N TRP A 8 -14.54 10.58 24.34
CA TRP A 8 -13.48 9.74 23.71
C TRP A 8 -12.70 8.79 24.63
N CYS A 9 -13.43 7.93 25.36
CA CYS A 9 -12.92 6.62 25.78
C CYS A 9 -14.07 5.60 25.98
N ARG A 10 -15.04 5.56 25.04
CA ARG A 10 -16.29 4.79 25.22
C ARG A 10 -16.88 4.13 23.96
N TYR A 11 -16.05 3.60 23.06
CA TYR A 11 -16.52 2.65 22.03
C TYR A 11 -15.80 1.29 22.08
N ALA A 12 -15.55 0.81 23.30
CA ALA A 12 -15.44 -0.62 23.56
C ALA A 12 -16.36 -0.95 24.75
N ALA A 13 -17.23 -1.93 24.56
CA ALA A 13 -18.17 -2.52 25.53
C ALA A 13 -19.50 -1.75 25.76
N ALA A 14 -20.51 -2.10 24.95
CA ALA A 14 -21.88 -2.07 25.40
C ALA A 14 -22.11 -3.22 26.40
N GLY A 15 -22.62 -2.91 27.60
CA GLY A 15 -23.14 -3.92 28.54
C GLY A 15 -22.73 -3.74 30.01
N LEU A 16 -23.45 -2.85 30.69
CA LEU A 16 -23.73 -2.83 32.15
C LEU A 16 -23.00 -3.83 33.08
N GLY A 17 -22.24 -3.24 34.02
CA GLY A 17 -22.39 -3.56 35.45
C GLY A 17 -21.31 -4.43 36.08
N LEU A 18 -20.30 -3.78 36.68
CA LEU A 18 -19.86 -4.05 38.07
C LEU A 18 -18.78 -3.06 38.48
N ILE A 19 -19.10 -2.27 39.50
CA ILE A 19 -18.17 -1.44 40.27
C ILE A 19 -17.16 -2.39 40.92
N SER A 20 -15.93 -2.43 40.40
CA SER A 20 -14.79 -3.09 41.03
C SER A 20 -13.70 -2.06 41.31
N LEU A 21 -13.29 -2.04 42.58
CA LEU A 21 -12.29 -1.18 43.18
C LEU A 21 -11.00 -1.11 42.35
N ALA A 22 -10.56 0.11 42.09
CA ALA A 22 -9.37 0.44 41.34
C ALA A 22 -8.10 0.04 42.11
N PHE A 23 -7.59 -1.15 41.83
CA PHE A 23 -6.14 -1.32 41.79
C PHE A 23 -5.66 -0.63 40.52
N SER A 24 -4.97 0.51 40.66
CA SER A 24 -4.11 1.08 39.62
C SER A 24 -2.94 0.12 39.36
N ALA A 25 -3.24 -1.05 38.80
CA ALA A 25 -2.24 -1.87 38.17
C ALA A 25 -1.75 -1.06 36.98
N CYS A 26 -0.49 -0.61 37.02
CA CYS A 26 0.25 -0.19 35.85
C CYS A 26 0.12 -1.31 34.81
N LYS A 27 -0.88 -1.24 33.94
CA LYS A 27 -0.95 -2.09 32.75
C LYS A 27 0.22 -1.62 31.89
N THR A 28 1.33 -2.34 32.00
CA THR A 28 2.46 -2.21 31.08
C THR A 28 1.88 -2.30 29.67
N ALA A 29 2.21 -1.34 28.82
CA ALA A 29 1.81 -1.38 27.42
C ALA A 29 2.15 -2.76 26.84
N PRO A 30 1.29 -3.32 25.97
CA PRO A 30 1.58 -4.59 25.34
C PRO A 30 2.97 -4.54 24.69
N PRO A 31 3.76 -5.63 24.77
CA PRO A 31 5.07 -5.65 24.13
C PRO A 31 4.88 -5.42 22.63
N GLY A 32 5.73 -4.56 22.06
CA GLY A 32 5.74 -4.31 20.63
C GLY A 32 6.09 -5.55 19.82
N LYS A 33 5.74 -5.53 18.53
CA LYS A 33 6.10 -6.60 17.59
C LYS A 33 7.55 -6.42 17.11
N PRO A 34 8.28 -7.49 16.75
CA PRO A 34 9.53 -7.34 16.00
C PRO A 34 9.28 -6.60 14.68
N LEU A 35 10.21 -5.73 14.27
CA LEU A 35 10.19 -5.14 12.93
C LEU A 35 10.15 -6.24 11.86
N GLY A 36 9.33 -6.05 10.84
CA GLY A 36 9.06 -7.00 9.77
C GLY A 36 7.91 -7.95 10.04
N ALA A 37 7.42 -8.07 11.28
CA ALA A 37 6.36 -9.01 11.63
C ALA A 37 5.08 -8.76 10.80
N THR A 38 4.77 -7.49 10.52
CA THR A 38 3.60 -7.13 9.73
C THR A 38 3.75 -7.58 8.26
N TYR A 39 4.95 -7.49 7.69
CA TYR A 39 5.23 -7.94 6.33
C TYR A 39 5.21 -9.47 6.21
N ALA A 40 5.78 -10.18 7.19
CA ALA A 40 5.72 -11.63 7.25
C ALA A 40 4.27 -12.15 7.27
N GLU A 41 3.37 -11.46 7.99
CA GLU A 41 1.95 -11.80 8.00
C GLU A 41 1.29 -11.58 6.63
N LEU A 42 1.59 -10.44 5.98
CA LEU A 42 1.09 -10.13 4.64
C LEU A 42 1.67 -11.00 3.53
N GLY A 43 2.81 -11.61 3.79
CA GLY A 43 3.47 -12.56 2.89
C GLY A 43 2.63 -13.76 2.52
N LYS A 44 1.70 -14.16 3.41
CA LYS A 44 0.81 -15.29 3.18
C LYS A 44 -0.02 -15.05 1.92
N ALA A 45 -0.25 -16.12 1.17
CA ALA A 45 -1.18 -16.12 0.02
C ALA A 45 -2.66 -16.10 0.49
N GLU A 46 -3.00 -15.18 1.39
CA GLU A 46 -4.35 -14.94 1.90
C GLU A 46 -5.16 -14.16 0.87
N ILE A 47 -6.34 -14.66 0.51
CA ILE A 47 -7.23 -14.02 -0.46
C ILE A 47 -7.93 -12.83 0.18
N TRP A 48 -7.69 -11.64 -0.36
CA TRP A 48 -8.41 -10.41 0.01
C TRP A 48 -9.63 -10.16 -0.88
N LYS A 49 -9.51 -10.42 -2.19
CA LYS A 49 -10.59 -10.15 -3.15
C LYS A 49 -10.62 -11.18 -4.26
N ILE A 50 -11.82 -11.49 -4.74
CA ILE A 50 -12.04 -12.44 -5.83
C ILE A 50 -12.78 -11.70 -6.95
N PRO A 51 -12.09 -11.36 -8.06
CA PRO A 51 -12.73 -10.82 -9.26
C PRO A 51 -13.87 -11.71 -9.74
N ALA A 52 -14.96 -11.10 -10.20
CA ALA A 52 -16.08 -11.83 -10.79
C ALA A 52 -15.62 -12.59 -12.04
N ARG A 53 -16.17 -13.78 -12.25
CA ARG A 53 -15.87 -14.71 -13.36
C ARG A 53 -14.44 -15.24 -13.39
N SER A 54 -13.69 -15.08 -12.31
CA SER A 54 -12.39 -15.73 -12.12
C SER A 54 -12.53 -17.23 -11.91
N GLU A 55 -11.43 -17.96 -12.09
CA GLU A 55 -11.37 -19.37 -11.71
C GLU A 55 -11.55 -19.54 -10.20
N ALA A 56 -10.97 -18.64 -9.39
CA ALA A 56 -11.13 -18.59 -7.94
C ALA A 56 -12.61 -18.55 -7.52
N GLN A 57 -13.41 -17.70 -8.19
CA GLN A 57 -14.86 -17.66 -7.95
C GLN A 57 -15.52 -18.97 -8.38
N THR A 58 -15.15 -19.48 -9.55
CA THR A 58 -15.74 -20.69 -10.17
C THR A 58 -15.57 -21.92 -9.28
N VAL A 59 -14.39 -22.07 -8.66
CA VAL A 59 -14.06 -23.21 -7.79
C VAL A 59 -14.49 -23.00 -6.33
N GLY A 60 -15.07 -21.84 -6.00
CA GLY A 60 -15.66 -21.58 -4.69
C GLY A 60 -14.66 -21.16 -3.60
N LEU A 61 -13.56 -20.51 -4.01
CA LEU A 61 -12.69 -19.82 -3.08
C LEU A 61 -13.42 -18.63 -2.45
N LYS A 62 -12.95 -18.22 -1.27
CA LYS A 62 -13.54 -17.13 -0.49
C LYS A 62 -12.46 -16.18 0.01
N VAL A 63 -12.87 -14.95 0.27
CA VAL A 63 -12.05 -13.98 1.01
C VAL A 63 -11.70 -14.58 2.38
N GLY A 64 -10.43 -14.51 2.76
CA GLY A 64 -9.87 -15.09 3.98
C GLY A 64 -9.25 -16.48 3.80
N ASP A 65 -9.46 -17.17 2.66
CA ASP A 65 -8.74 -18.41 2.38
C ASP A 65 -7.23 -18.13 2.28
N VAL A 66 -6.41 -19.02 2.86
CA VAL A 66 -4.95 -18.95 2.70
C VAL A 66 -4.48 -20.09 1.83
N ILE A 67 -3.91 -19.80 0.67
CA ILE A 67 -3.35 -20.84 -0.20
C ILE A 67 -2.06 -21.38 0.43
N ILE A 68 -2.05 -22.68 0.74
CA ILE A 68 -0.94 -23.36 1.43
C ILE A 68 -0.32 -24.47 0.57
N GLY A 69 -0.92 -24.79 -0.58
CA GLY A 69 -0.32 -25.68 -1.56
C GLY A 69 -0.92 -25.51 -2.96
N TYR A 70 -0.10 -25.74 -3.98
CA TYR A 70 -0.49 -25.68 -5.37
C TYR A 70 0.25 -26.76 -6.18
N ASN A 71 -0.50 -27.58 -6.91
CA ASN A 71 0.04 -28.70 -7.67
C ASN A 71 0.89 -29.67 -6.83
N ASP A 72 0.41 -30.00 -5.62
CA ASP A 72 1.10 -30.83 -4.62
C ASP A 72 2.42 -30.25 -4.08
N GLU A 73 2.76 -29.00 -4.42
CA GLU A 73 3.88 -28.26 -3.83
C GLU A 73 3.39 -27.32 -2.71
N PRO A 74 4.12 -27.22 -1.59
CA PRO A 74 3.76 -26.30 -0.51
C PRO A 74 3.94 -24.85 -0.94
N VAL A 75 3.03 -23.98 -0.50
CA VAL A 75 3.09 -22.52 -0.71
C VAL A 75 3.34 -21.85 0.63
N ARG A 76 4.49 -21.19 0.77
CA ARG A 76 4.91 -20.48 2.00
C ARG A 76 4.51 -19.02 1.95
N ASP A 77 4.56 -18.43 0.77
CA ASP A 77 4.21 -17.04 0.52
C ASP A 77 3.54 -16.83 -0.84
N VAL A 78 3.04 -15.61 -1.03
CA VAL A 78 2.32 -15.19 -2.23
C VAL A 78 3.18 -15.20 -3.49
N ASN A 79 4.49 -14.97 -3.39
CA ASN A 79 5.37 -14.96 -4.55
C ASN A 79 5.67 -16.39 -5.01
N GLU A 80 5.87 -17.32 -4.07
CA GLU A 80 5.97 -18.75 -4.35
C GLU A 80 4.71 -19.27 -5.03
N TYR A 81 3.52 -18.85 -4.57
CA TYR A 81 2.26 -19.16 -5.26
C TYR A 81 2.27 -18.72 -6.73
N PHE A 82 2.57 -17.45 -7.01
CA PHE A 82 2.54 -16.94 -8.39
C PHE A 82 3.61 -17.58 -9.27
N HIS A 83 4.74 -17.95 -8.70
CA HIS A 83 5.77 -18.72 -9.39
C HIS A 83 5.24 -20.09 -9.82
N LEU A 84 4.70 -20.87 -8.88
CA LEU A 84 4.13 -22.19 -9.14
C LEU A 84 2.95 -22.15 -10.12
N GLU A 85 2.08 -21.13 -10.01
CA GLU A 85 0.99 -20.91 -10.95
C GLU A 85 1.53 -20.71 -12.38
N ARG A 86 2.52 -19.83 -12.56
CA ARG A 86 3.13 -19.53 -13.86
C ARG A 86 3.81 -20.75 -14.46
N GLU A 87 4.54 -21.51 -13.65
CA GLU A 87 5.16 -22.76 -14.10
C GLU A 87 4.11 -23.77 -14.55
N ALA A 88 3.04 -23.97 -13.78
CA ALA A 88 1.97 -24.90 -14.14
C ALA A 88 1.21 -24.49 -15.42
N VAL A 89 0.97 -23.20 -15.61
CA VAL A 89 0.35 -22.65 -16.83
C VAL A 89 1.25 -22.87 -18.05
N THR A 90 2.55 -22.67 -17.90
CA THR A 90 3.54 -22.82 -18.99
C THR A 90 3.80 -24.29 -19.33
N ALA A 91 3.79 -25.18 -18.33
CA ALA A 91 4.21 -26.57 -18.49
C ALA A 91 3.24 -27.46 -19.29
N GLY A 92 1.95 -27.10 -19.42
CA GLY A 92 0.99 -27.68 -20.37
C GLY A 92 0.81 -29.22 -20.44
N SER A 93 -0.42 -29.69 -20.21
CA SER A 93 -1.10 -30.89 -20.82
C SER A 93 -2.12 -31.58 -19.90
N GLY A 94 -2.30 -31.10 -18.66
CA GLY A 94 -3.42 -31.51 -17.80
C GLY A 94 -4.48 -30.41 -17.68
N GLU A 95 -5.76 -30.79 -17.60
CA GLU A 95 -6.86 -29.82 -17.44
C GLU A 95 -6.86 -29.16 -16.05
N LYS A 96 -6.39 -29.87 -15.01
CA LYS A 96 -6.55 -29.46 -13.62
C LYS A 96 -5.31 -29.72 -12.77
N VAL A 97 -5.17 -28.97 -11.67
CA VAL A 97 -4.20 -29.16 -10.59
C VAL A 97 -4.91 -29.09 -9.25
N ARG A 98 -4.31 -29.71 -8.23
CA ARG A 98 -4.80 -29.62 -6.86
C ARG A 98 -4.35 -28.29 -6.24
N LEU A 99 -5.31 -27.53 -5.73
CA LEU A 99 -5.10 -26.36 -4.89
C LEU A 99 -5.48 -26.74 -3.46
N THR A 100 -4.62 -26.46 -2.49
CA THR A 100 -4.90 -26.67 -1.06
C THR A 100 -4.94 -25.31 -0.36
N VAL A 101 -6.02 -25.05 0.36
CA VAL A 101 -6.19 -23.81 1.14
C VAL A 101 -6.53 -24.12 2.59
N LEU A 102 -6.16 -23.21 3.48
CA LEU A 102 -6.59 -23.18 4.86
C LEU A 102 -7.79 -22.24 4.97
N ARG A 103 -8.93 -22.75 5.45
CA ARG A 103 -10.14 -21.98 5.73
C ARG A 103 -10.65 -22.35 7.12
N ASP A 104 -10.78 -21.38 8.02
CA ASP A 104 -11.24 -21.60 9.39
C ASP A 104 -10.46 -22.75 10.09
N ASP A 105 -9.13 -22.74 9.95
CA ASP A 105 -8.20 -23.77 10.45
C ASP A 105 -8.39 -25.18 9.87
N GLN A 106 -9.15 -25.33 8.77
CA GLN A 106 -9.34 -26.59 8.06
C GLN A 106 -8.68 -26.56 6.69
N GLU A 107 -7.96 -27.63 6.35
CA GLU A 107 -7.43 -27.83 5.01
C GLU A 107 -8.53 -28.28 4.06
N LEU A 108 -8.71 -27.52 2.97
CA LEU A 108 -9.64 -27.84 1.89
C LEU A 108 -8.85 -28.01 0.60
N SER A 109 -9.21 -29.03 -0.19
CA SER A 109 -8.62 -29.26 -1.51
C SER A 109 -9.62 -28.98 -2.61
N PHE A 110 -9.17 -28.28 -3.64
CA PHE A 110 -9.93 -27.94 -4.84
C PHE A 110 -9.19 -28.49 -6.06
N GLU A 111 -9.93 -28.88 -7.09
CA GLU A 111 -9.35 -29.06 -8.42
C GLU A 111 -9.59 -27.78 -9.22
N VAL A 112 -8.52 -27.12 -9.64
CA VAL A 112 -8.58 -25.86 -10.40
C VAL A 112 -7.97 -26.06 -11.78
N ARG A 113 -8.46 -25.32 -12.79
CA ARG A 113 -7.86 -25.34 -14.12
C ARG A 113 -6.45 -24.76 -14.10
N ARG A 114 -5.58 -25.22 -15.00
CA ARG A 114 -4.24 -24.64 -15.23
C ARG A 114 -4.30 -23.31 -15.99
N ILE A 115 -4.98 -22.35 -15.40
CA ILE A 115 -5.07 -20.96 -15.84
C ILE A 115 -4.85 -20.07 -14.62
N PRO A 116 -4.55 -18.78 -14.78
CA PRO A 116 -4.50 -17.87 -13.65
C PRO A 116 -5.76 -17.96 -12.80
N LEU A 117 -5.60 -18.25 -11.51
CA LEU A 117 -6.70 -18.48 -10.58
C LEU A 117 -7.55 -17.22 -10.44
N GLY A 118 -6.92 -16.04 -10.52
CA GLY A 118 -7.59 -14.75 -10.52
C GLY A 118 -8.15 -14.40 -9.15
N PHE A 119 -7.25 -14.05 -8.22
CA PHE A 119 -7.59 -13.47 -6.93
C PHE A 119 -6.59 -12.35 -6.60
N LEU A 120 -6.95 -11.52 -5.61
CA LEU A 120 -6.05 -10.49 -5.07
C LEU A 120 -5.58 -10.94 -3.70
N PRO A 121 -4.26 -11.11 -3.50
CA PRO A 121 -3.74 -11.43 -2.18
C PRO A 121 -3.85 -10.22 -1.26
N LYS A 122 -3.91 -10.47 0.04
CA LYS A 122 -4.01 -9.45 1.10
C LYS A 122 -2.84 -8.48 1.10
N SER A 123 -1.65 -8.90 0.68
CA SER A 123 -0.53 -7.97 0.44
C SER A 123 -0.89 -6.83 -0.52
N ARG A 124 -1.76 -7.08 -1.51
CA ARG A 124 -2.21 -6.06 -2.49
C ARG A 124 -3.28 -5.12 -1.96
N MET A 125 -3.85 -5.38 -0.77
CA MET A 125 -4.74 -4.44 -0.08
C MET A 125 -4.00 -3.15 0.32
N TYR A 126 -2.68 -3.24 0.46
CA TYR A 126 -1.83 -2.15 0.90
C TYR A 126 -1.08 -1.61 -0.31
N GLY A 127 -1.47 -0.44 -0.79
CA GLY A 127 -0.85 0.24 -1.94
C GLY A 127 0.14 1.34 -1.57
N ALA A 128 0.21 1.71 -0.28
CA ALA A 128 1.02 2.80 0.25
C ALA A 128 2.24 2.24 0.97
N SER A 129 3.40 2.27 0.31
CA SER A 129 4.60 1.61 0.82
C SER A 129 5.19 2.32 2.04
N LEU A 130 5.19 3.66 2.10
CA LEU A 130 5.68 4.41 3.25
C LEU A 130 4.76 4.20 4.44
N ALA A 131 3.45 4.38 4.25
CA ALA A 131 2.46 4.12 5.28
C ALA A 131 2.60 2.72 5.89
N LYS A 132 2.92 1.71 5.06
CA LYS A 132 3.11 0.35 5.57
C LYS A 132 4.39 0.18 6.39
N ALA A 133 5.48 0.82 6.00
CA ALA A 133 6.71 0.81 6.79
C ALA A 133 6.48 1.49 8.14
N LEU A 134 5.77 2.61 8.16
CA LEU A 134 5.42 3.33 9.39
C LEU A 134 4.46 2.52 10.29
N ASP A 135 3.50 1.80 9.71
CA ASP A 135 2.56 0.94 10.42
C ASP A 135 3.28 -0.17 11.19
N ASP A 136 4.30 -0.79 10.59
CA ASP A 136 5.12 -1.81 11.24
C ASP A 136 6.01 -1.22 12.34
N VAL A 137 6.59 -0.03 12.12
CA VAL A 137 7.36 0.70 13.14
C VAL A 137 6.48 1.11 14.34
N ILE A 138 5.27 1.59 14.10
CA ILE A 138 4.32 1.94 15.18
C ILE A 138 3.96 0.71 16.01
N GLN A 139 3.70 -0.42 15.36
CA GLN A 139 3.48 -1.70 16.04
C GLN A 139 4.72 -2.21 16.78
N HIS A 140 5.92 -1.90 16.29
CA HIS A 140 7.17 -2.18 16.98
C HIS A 140 7.29 -1.43 18.31
N TYR A 141 6.76 -0.20 18.38
CA TYR A 141 6.66 0.56 19.63
C TYR A 141 5.42 0.23 20.48
N GLY A 142 4.72 -0.87 20.20
CA GLY A 142 3.59 -1.36 20.98
C GLY A 142 2.31 -0.54 20.82
N GLN A 143 2.23 0.30 19.77
CA GLN A 143 1.01 1.01 19.41
C GLN A 143 0.16 0.17 18.43
N PRO A 144 -1.16 0.37 18.38
CA PRO A 144 -1.99 -0.27 17.37
C PRO A 144 -1.58 0.21 15.97
N GLY A 145 -1.66 -0.70 14.99
CA GLY A 145 -1.46 -0.33 13.59
C GLY A 145 -2.55 0.65 13.11
N MET A 146 -2.16 1.59 12.26
CA MET A 146 -3.02 2.68 11.76
C MET A 146 -2.80 2.90 10.25
N TYR A 147 -2.63 1.82 9.49
CA TYR A 147 -2.28 1.88 8.06
C TYR A 147 -3.12 2.88 7.25
N ASP A 148 -4.46 2.84 7.34
CA ASP A 148 -5.30 3.72 6.52
C ASP A 148 -5.13 5.21 6.86
N TRP A 149 -4.86 5.53 8.13
CA TRP A 149 -4.53 6.88 8.55
C TRP A 149 -3.15 7.28 8.05
N LEU A 150 -2.17 6.39 8.14
CA LEU A 150 -0.82 6.66 7.65
C LEU A 150 -0.82 6.86 6.14
N ALA A 151 -1.57 6.06 5.38
CA ALA A 151 -1.71 6.19 3.93
C ALA A 151 -2.39 7.49 3.52
N ALA A 152 -3.32 7.99 4.35
CA ALA A 152 -3.91 9.31 4.20
C ALA A 152 -2.89 10.43 4.49
N LEU A 153 -2.18 10.33 5.61
CA LEU A 153 -1.17 11.30 6.07
C LEU A 153 0.06 11.40 5.17
N THR A 154 0.38 10.36 4.41
CA THR A 154 1.45 10.35 3.41
C THR A 154 0.95 10.73 2.02
N GLY A 155 -0.35 10.99 1.86
CA GLY A 155 -1.02 11.27 0.58
C GLY A 155 -1.13 10.07 -0.36
N GLU A 156 -0.56 8.91 0.02
CA GLU A 156 -0.47 7.72 -0.82
C GLU A 156 -1.85 7.13 -1.16
N SER A 157 -2.88 7.31 -0.32
CA SER A 157 -4.24 6.83 -0.58
C SER A 157 -5.05 7.72 -1.53
N PHE A 158 -4.64 8.99 -1.72
CA PHE A 158 -5.44 9.98 -2.45
C PHE A 158 -4.98 10.19 -3.88
N ALA A 159 -3.69 10.06 -4.15
CA ALA A 159 -3.12 10.30 -5.46
C ALA A 159 -2.49 9.06 -6.11
N VAL A 160 -2.67 8.98 -7.43
CA VAL A 160 -1.79 8.19 -8.29
C VAL A 160 -0.50 8.97 -8.51
N MET A 161 0.63 8.26 -8.57
CA MET A 161 1.95 8.83 -8.82
C MET A 161 2.67 7.95 -9.83
N LEU A 162 3.28 8.59 -10.82
CA LEU A 162 3.96 7.93 -11.95
C LEU A 162 5.17 8.76 -12.36
N GLU A 163 6.21 8.10 -12.85
CA GLU A 163 7.36 8.72 -13.48
C GLU A 163 7.24 8.56 -15.00
N GLU A 164 7.22 9.68 -15.74
CA GLU A 164 6.85 9.70 -17.18
C GLU A 164 7.67 8.71 -18.03
N ASN A 165 8.96 8.57 -17.70
CA ASN A 165 9.93 7.78 -18.46
C ASN A 165 10.19 6.39 -17.89
N ASN A 166 9.43 5.99 -16.87
CA ASN A 166 9.61 4.70 -16.22
C ASN A 166 8.29 3.92 -16.24
N PRO A 167 8.10 2.98 -17.19
CA PRO A 167 6.88 2.20 -17.29
C PRO A 167 6.67 1.26 -16.08
N TYR A 168 7.67 1.10 -15.21
CA TYR A 168 7.59 0.34 -13.96
C TYR A 168 7.21 1.19 -12.74
N SER A 169 7.20 2.52 -12.88
CA SER A 169 6.80 3.46 -11.81
C SER A 169 5.30 3.45 -11.52
N TRP A 170 4.56 2.55 -12.16
CA TRP A 170 3.12 2.46 -12.06
C TRP A 170 2.65 2.26 -10.62
N GLY A 171 2.24 3.36 -9.99
CA GLY A 171 1.74 3.42 -8.63
C GLY A 171 2.82 3.33 -7.56
N THR A 172 3.99 3.93 -7.74
CA THR A 172 5.02 4.07 -6.69
C THR A 172 4.97 5.45 -6.04
N ASP A 173 5.17 5.50 -4.73
CA ASP A 173 4.86 6.66 -3.89
C ASP A 173 6.03 7.68 -3.81
N GLY A 174 6.39 8.26 -4.94
CA GLY A 174 7.57 9.11 -5.09
C GLY A 174 7.55 10.44 -4.32
N LEU A 175 6.36 10.96 -3.97
CA LEU A 175 6.22 12.26 -3.29
C LEU A 175 5.86 12.15 -1.81
N ALA A 176 5.72 10.93 -1.27
CA ALA A 176 5.29 10.72 0.12
C ALA A 176 6.27 11.31 1.15
N GLU A 177 7.55 11.48 0.79
CA GLU A 177 8.56 12.11 1.66
C GLU A 177 8.23 13.57 2.01
N ASN A 178 7.45 14.27 1.17
CA ASN A 178 7.06 15.66 1.41
C ASN A 178 6.14 15.83 2.63
N TYR A 179 5.51 14.74 3.10
CA TYR A 179 4.50 14.76 4.16
C TYR A 179 4.98 14.15 5.48
N ILE A 180 6.29 13.90 5.60
CA ILE A 180 6.90 13.35 6.81
C ILE A 180 6.66 14.22 8.05
N SER A 181 6.68 15.55 7.91
CA SER A 181 6.37 16.46 9.02
C SER A 181 4.94 16.27 9.53
N THR A 182 3.99 16.04 8.62
CA THR A 182 2.58 15.81 8.98
C THR A 182 2.41 14.47 9.69
N VAL A 183 3.14 13.44 9.25
CA VAL A 183 3.23 12.16 9.96
C VAL A 183 3.76 12.36 11.38
N GLU A 184 4.88 13.07 11.57
CA GLU A 184 5.45 13.33 12.90
C GLU A 184 4.44 14.05 13.81
N GLN A 185 3.74 15.05 13.27
CA GLN A 185 2.75 15.85 13.99
C GLN A 185 1.61 14.99 14.56
N PHE A 186 1.10 14.04 13.79
CA PHE A 186 -0.13 13.35 14.15
C PHE A 186 0.04 11.94 14.73
N THR A 187 1.23 11.35 14.60
CA THR A 187 1.49 9.97 15.05
C THR A 187 2.38 9.90 16.29
N GLY A 188 3.14 10.96 16.58
CA GLY A 188 4.16 10.95 17.63
C GLY A 188 5.45 10.23 17.23
N LEU A 189 5.58 9.80 15.98
CA LEU A 189 6.87 9.39 15.42
C LEU A 189 7.82 10.59 15.32
N SER A 190 9.12 10.28 15.31
CA SER A 190 10.18 11.19 14.93
C SER A 190 10.89 10.61 13.72
N LEU A 191 11.00 11.37 12.63
CA LEU A 191 11.60 10.94 11.38
C LEU A 191 12.72 11.91 11.00
N ARG A 192 13.96 11.53 11.33
CA ARG A 192 15.13 12.37 11.07
C ARG A 192 15.82 11.91 9.79
N LEU A 193 15.83 12.76 8.77
CA LEU A 193 16.61 12.51 7.55
C LEU A 193 18.10 12.36 7.88
N ARG A 194 18.70 11.26 7.46
CA ARG A 194 20.13 10.92 7.65
C ARG A 194 20.92 10.91 6.35
N TYR A 195 20.24 10.71 5.23
CA TYR A 195 20.80 10.70 3.90
C TYR A 195 19.71 11.00 2.88
N SER A 196 20.02 11.82 1.88
CA SER A 196 19.20 12.04 0.69
C SER A 196 20.11 12.18 -0.52
N ARG A 197 19.81 11.45 -1.59
CA ARG A 197 20.60 11.41 -2.82
C ARG A 197 20.74 12.78 -3.49
N GLU A 198 19.75 13.66 -3.37
CA GLU A 198 19.80 15.01 -3.99
C GLU A 198 20.93 15.89 -3.47
N SER A 199 21.43 15.60 -2.28
CA SER A 199 22.46 16.41 -1.64
C SER A 199 23.89 16.02 -2.04
N GLU A 200 24.07 14.95 -2.81
CA GLU A 200 25.39 14.38 -3.12
C GLU A 200 25.60 14.21 -4.63
N GLU A 201 26.71 14.75 -5.15
CA GLU A 201 27.21 14.36 -6.47
C GLU A 201 27.68 12.89 -6.40
N VAL A 202 26.93 11.97 -6.99
CA VAL A 202 27.25 10.54 -6.93
C VAL A 202 28.32 10.20 -7.96
N ASP A 203 29.53 9.91 -7.49
CA ASP A 203 30.52 9.16 -8.27
C ASP A 203 30.03 7.72 -8.44
N SER A 204 29.72 7.32 -9.67
CA SER A 204 29.13 6.01 -9.99
C SER A 204 30.03 4.81 -9.67
N ALA A 205 31.32 5.04 -9.40
CA ALA A 205 32.26 3.99 -9.02
C ALA A 205 32.36 3.75 -7.49
N ALA A 206 31.86 4.66 -6.66
CA ALA A 206 31.95 4.56 -5.21
C ALA A 206 30.83 3.68 -4.61
N PRO A 207 31.06 3.03 -3.45
CA PRO A 207 29.98 2.32 -2.74
C PRO A 207 28.87 3.30 -2.35
N ASP A 208 27.61 2.95 -2.63
CA ASP A 208 26.43 3.77 -2.34
C ASP A 208 26.52 4.38 -0.91
N PRO A 209 26.66 5.71 -0.78
CA PRO A 209 26.79 6.38 0.51
C PRO A 209 25.61 6.11 1.45
N GLY A 210 24.39 5.96 0.90
CA GLY A 210 23.19 5.60 1.64
C GLY A 210 23.30 4.23 2.32
N LEU A 211 23.86 3.23 1.64
CA LEU A 211 24.13 1.91 2.24
C LEU A 211 25.12 2.00 3.41
N GLN A 212 26.12 2.88 3.33
CA GLN A 212 27.06 3.09 4.44
C GLN A 212 26.38 3.72 5.66
N VAL A 213 25.50 4.71 5.43
CA VAL A 213 24.69 5.33 6.48
C VAL A 213 23.78 4.30 7.15
N ILE A 214 23.10 3.45 6.37
CA ILE A 214 22.23 2.38 6.89
C ILE A 214 23.03 1.42 7.77
N ARG A 215 24.16 0.89 7.26
CA ARG A 215 24.99 -0.06 8.02
C ARG A 215 25.47 0.53 9.35
N LYS A 216 25.90 1.80 9.34
CA LYS A 216 26.34 2.51 10.55
C LYS A 216 25.21 2.62 11.58
N LEU A 217 24.00 2.96 11.14
CA LEU A 217 22.85 3.15 12.02
C LEU A 217 22.29 1.83 12.55
N LEU A 218 22.23 0.77 11.72
CA LEU A 218 21.88 -0.57 12.17
C LEU A 218 22.86 -1.11 13.22
N ALA A 219 24.16 -0.88 13.04
CA ALA A 219 25.17 -1.25 14.03
C ALA A 219 25.01 -0.51 15.38
N GLN A 220 24.26 0.59 15.38
CA GLN A 220 23.90 1.36 16.58
C GLN A 220 22.52 0.99 17.14
N ASN A 221 21.89 -0.07 16.61
CA ASN A 221 20.52 -0.49 16.93
C ASN A 221 19.51 0.65 16.75
N ARG A 222 19.62 1.38 15.64
CA ARG A 222 18.65 2.40 15.25
C ARG A 222 17.60 1.79 14.33
N ASP A 223 16.34 2.18 14.55
CA ASP A 223 15.24 1.84 13.65
C ASP A 223 15.25 2.80 12.46
N LEU A 224 15.00 2.26 11.27
CA LEU A 224 15.16 2.99 10.02
C LEU A 224 13.97 2.74 9.11
N VAL A 225 13.66 3.74 8.31
CA VAL A 225 12.80 3.62 7.13
C VAL A 225 13.59 4.15 5.94
N VAL A 226 13.57 3.40 4.84
CA VAL A 226 14.42 3.63 3.66
C VAL A 226 13.60 3.57 2.39
N LEU A 227 13.74 4.58 1.54
CA LEU A 227 13.31 4.53 0.15
C LEU A 227 14.48 4.02 -0.70
N GLY A 228 14.30 2.88 -1.35
CA GLY A 228 15.35 2.28 -2.17
C GLY A 228 14.87 1.09 -3.00
N LYS A 229 15.81 0.46 -3.70
CA LYS A 229 15.55 -0.72 -4.53
C LYS A 229 15.70 -2.02 -3.73
N TRP A 230 14.60 -2.73 -3.56
CA TRP A 230 14.53 -3.96 -2.77
C TRP A 230 14.35 -5.19 -3.67
N GLY A 231 15.18 -6.21 -3.43
CA GLY A 231 15.14 -7.47 -4.15
C GLY A 231 15.32 -7.27 -5.66
N ASP A 232 14.43 -7.89 -6.42
CA ASP A 232 14.33 -7.80 -7.88
C ASP A 232 13.30 -6.78 -8.36
N GLN A 233 12.67 -5.99 -7.47
CA GLN A 233 11.70 -4.98 -7.91
C GLN A 233 12.36 -3.96 -8.82
N PRO A 234 11.72 -3.63 -9.96
CA PRO A 234 12.20 -2.55 -10.83
C PRO A 234 11.95 -1.17 -10.22
N ALA A 235 11.00 -1.06 -9.28
CA ALA A 235 10.59 0.16 -8.62
C ALA A 235 11.33 0.43 -7.30
N LEU A 236 11.44 1.70 -6.96
CA LEU A 236 11.79 2.14 -5.60
C LEU A 236 10.59 1.96 -4.68
N LEU A 237 10.83 1.41 -3.49
CA LEU A 237 9.82 1.22 -2.47
C LEU A 237 10.36 1.63 -1.11
N TRP A 238 9.44 2.06 -0.24
CA TRP A 238 9.74 2.23 1.17
C TRP A 238 9.84 0.86 1.86
N GLY A 239 10.81 0.73 2.75
CA GLY A 239 11.04 -0.49 3.51
C GLY A 239 11.82 -0.26 4.80
N ILE A 240 11.97 -1.32 5.58
CA ILE A 240 12.59 -1.31 6.90
C ILE A 240 13.80 -2.23 6.86
N PRO A 241 15.04 -1.70 6.82
CA PRO A 241 16.21 -2.54 6.98
C PRO A 241 16.29 -3.01 8.44
N VAL A 242 16.53 -4.31 8.65
CA VAL A 242 16.52 -4.92 10.00
C VAL A 242 17.86 -5.49 10.40
N ARG A 243 18.70 -5.91 9.44
CA ARG A 243 20.01 -6.48 9.74
C ARG A 243 21.01 -6.37 8.60
N ILE A 244 22.27 -6.60 8.94
CA ILE A 244 23.36 -6.75 7.99
C ILE A 244 23.71 -8.24 7.93
N ASN A 245 23.77 -8.80 6.72
CA ASN A 245 24.25 -10.16 6.52
C ASN A 245 25.74 -10.23 6.87
N PRO A 246 26.16 -11.07 7.84
CA PRO A 246 27.56 -11.13 8.26
C PRO A 246 28.49 -11.72 7.19
N ALA A 247 27.95 -12.45 6.20
CA ALA A 247 28.76 -13.11 5.17
C ALA A 247 29.29 -12.12 4.11
N ASP A 248 28.47 -11.15 3.71
CA ASP A 248 28.73 -10.28 2.55
C ASP A 248 28.40 -8.79 2.82
N SER A 249 28.01 -8.44 4.05
CA SER A 249 27.61 -7.10 4.46
C SER A 249 26.41 -6.53 3.70
N THR A 250 25.61 -7.37 3.04
CA THR A 250 24.35 -6.95 2.42
C THR A 250 23.36 -6.49 3.48
N VAL A 251 22.58 -5.46 3.18
CA VAL A 251 21.51 -4.99 4.07
C VAL A 251 20.25 -5.78 3.74
N LEU A 252 19.66 -6.40 4.76
CA LEU A 252 18.43 -7.17 4.66
C LEU A 252 17.31 -6.46 5.41
N GLY A 253 16.12 -6.46 4.83
CA GLY A 253 14.97 -5.71 5.33
C GLY A 253 13.64 -6.21 4.80
N TRP A 254 12.60 -5.44 5.07
CA TRP A 254 11.23 -5.76 4.66
C TRP A 254 10.68 -4.63 3.80
N THR A 255 9.91 -4.97 2.79
CA THR A 255 9.17 -4.00 1.98
C THR A 255 7.89 -4.64 1.47
N LEU A 256 7.01 -3.83 0.90
CA LEU A 256 5.73 -4.24 0.36
C LEU A 256 5.92 -5.29 -0.75
N ASP A 257 4.90 -6.11 -1.01
CA ASP A 257 4.89 -7.21 -1.98
C ASP A 257 5.77 -8.42 -1.62
N TYR A 258 6.52 -8.39 -0.50
CA TYR A 258 7.30 -9.54 -0.04
C TYR A 258 6.89 -10.04 1.35
N GLY A 259 6.78 -11.37 1.45
CA GLY A 259 6.55 -12.09 2.70
C GLY A 259 7.80 -12.50 3.46
N THR A 260 8.96 -12.19 2.91
CA THR A 260 10.27 -12.58 3.43
C THR A 260 11.22 -11.39 3.37
N GLU A 261 12.30 -11.47 4.15
CA GLU A 261 13.38 -10.49 4.07
C GLU A 261 13.93 -10.37 2.65
N GLN A 262 14.10 -9.14 2.21
CA GLN A 262 14.68 -8.78 0.91
C GLN A 262 16.04 -8.13 1.11
N THR A 263 16.89 -8.30 0.10
CA THR A 263 18.14 -7.53 0.03
C THR A 263 17.85 -6.13 -0.48
N LEU A 264 18.46 -5.12 0.11
CA LEU A 264 18.53 -3.78 -0.46
C LEU A 264 19.64 -3.81 -1.52
N THR A 265 19.24 -4.09 -2.78
CA THR A 265 20.14 -4.53 -3.87
C THR A 265 20.70 -3.39 -4.72
N GLY A 266 20.14 -2.19 -4.61
CA GLY A 266 20.49 -1.10 -5.51
C GLY A 266 20.49 0.26 -4.84
N GLU A 267 19.98 1.22 -5.58
CA GLU A 267 19.93 2.63 -5.22
C GLU A 267 19.19 2.86 -3.89
N VAL A 268 19.85 3.61 -3.00
CA VAL A 268 19.22 4.24 -1.84
C VAL A 268 18.93 5.69 -2.18
N VAL A 269 17.67 6.10 -2.06
CA VAL A 269 17.25 7.48 -2.31
C VAL A 269 17.26 8.29 -1.03
N SER A 270 16.62 7.78 0.02
CA SER A 270 16.54 8.47 1.30
C SER A 270 16.53 7.51 2.48
N VAL A 271 17.12 7.95 3.59
CA VAL A 271 17.22 7.17 4.84
C VAL A 271 16.75 8.04 5.99
N TYR A 272 15.74 7.56 6.71
CA TYR A 272 15.21 8.20 7.90
C TYR A 272 15.52 7.36 9.13
N GLU A 273 16.14 7.98 10.13
CA GLU A 273 16.18 7.44 11.49
C GLU A 273 14.83 7.67 12.15
N VAL A 274 14.21 6.60 12.63
CA VAL A 274 12.88 6.64 13.22
C VAL A 274 12.98 6.47 14.73
N GLY A 275 12.16 7.24 15.44
CA GLY A 275 11.94 7.08 16.88
C GLY A 275 10.48 7.33 17.24
N PHE A 276 10.12 7.09 18.50
CA PHE A 276 8.78 7.34 19.01
C PHE A 276 8.82 8.26 20.22
N ARG A 277 8.13 9.41 20.13
CA ARG A 277 8.05 10.43 21.18
C ARG A 277 6.90 10.18 22.16
N GLY A 278 6.01 9.22 21.85
CA GLY A 278 4.81 8.92 22.61
C GLY A 278 3.54 9.14 21.79
N PRO A 279 2.40 8.58 22.22
CA PRO A 279 1.15 8.69 21.47
C PRO A 279 0.67 10.15 21.41
N VAL A 280 0.15 10.54 20.26
CA VAL A 280 -0.50 11.83 20.05
C VAL A 280 -2.01 11.61 19.92
N THR A 281 -2.81 12.57 20.40
CA THR A 281 -4.26 12.60 20.16
C THR A 281 -4.54 13.79 19.24
N PRO A 282 -4.53 13.58 17.93
CA PRO A 282 -4.73 14.65 16.97
C PRO A 282 -6.19 15.13 16.99
N GLU A 283 -6.41 16.42 16.77
CA GLU A 283 -7.77 16.93 16.57
C GLU A 283 -8.26 16.45 15.19
N PRO A 284 -9.42 15.77 15.09
CA PRO A 284 -9.83 15.17 13.83
C PRO A 284 -10.02 16.17 12.68
N ALA A 285 -10.54 17.36 12.97
CA ALA A 285 -10.71 18.42 11.96
C ALA A 285 -9.37 18.87 11.39
N ASP A 286 -8.38 19.15 12.25
CA ASP A 286 -7.02 19.54 11.83
C ASP A 286 -6.37 18.46 10.96
N MET A 287 -6.57 17.18 11.32
CA MET A 287 -6.05 16.07 10.53
C MET A 287 -6.74 15.97 9.17
N LEU A 288 -8.07 15.97 9.15
CA LEU A 288 -8.82 15.84 7.91
C LEU A 288 -8.45 17.00 6.97
N SER A 289 -8.44 18.23 7.47
CA SER A 289 -8.00 19.41 6.73
C SER A 289 -6.59 19.21 6.15
N SER A 290 -5.62 18.82 6.99
CA SER A 290 -4.24 18.58 6.54
C SER A 290 -4.13 17.49 5.46
N VAL A 291 -4.92 16.41 5.57
CA VAL A 291 -4.93 15.31 4.57
C VAL A 291 -5.53 15.79 3.25
N LEU A 292 -6.63 16.54 3.31
CA LEU A 292 -7.31 17.04 2.11
C LEU A 292 -6.50 18.10 1.38
N GLU A 293 -5.80 18.98 2.11
CA GLU A 293 -4.88 19.95 1.51
C GLU A 293 -3.75 19.25 0.75
N GLN A 294 -3.20 18.17 1.30
CA GLN A 294 -2.21 17.35 0.61
C GLN A 294 -2.79 16.65 -0.62
N ALA A 295 -4.02 16.13 -0.51
CA ALA A 295 -4.71 15.51 -1.64
C ALA A 295 -4.91 16.51 -2.79
N LEU A 296 -5.25 17.77 -2.49
CA LEU A 296 -5.36 18.85 -3.46
C LEU A 296 -4.01 19.19 -4.09
N GLU A 297 -2.96 19.33 -3.28
CA GLU A 297 -1.60 19.59 -3.76
C GLU A 297 -1.15 18.48 -4.72
N LEU A 298 -1.30 17.21 -4.33
CA LEU A 298 -0.96 16.06 -5.17
C LEU A 298 -1.86 15.93 -6.40
N GLY A 299 -3.10 16.43 -6.35
CA GLY A 299 -4.02 16.42 -7.48
C GLY A 299 -3.51 17.18 -8.71
N LEU A 300 -2.63 18.16 -8.49
CA LEU A 300 -2.25 19.17 -9.49
C LEU A 300 -0.73 19.32 -9.65
N ARG A 301 0.08 18.37 -9.17
CA ARG A 301 1.55 18.54 -9.09
C ARG A 301 2.33 17.69 -10.09
N SER A 302 3.35 18.31 -10.66
CA SER A 302 4.54 17.68 -11.23
C SER A 302 5.78 17.99 -10.38
N SER A 303 6.79 17.12 -10.48
CA SER A 303 8.10 17.31 -9.85
C SER A 303 9.21 17.39 -10.89
N ASP A 304 10.30 18.06 -10.53
CA ASP A 304 11.50 18.16 -11.36
C ASP A 304 12.19 16.80 -11.60
N ARG A 305 11.85 15.78 -10.79
CA ARG A 305 12.33 14.39 -10.94
C ARG A 305 11.52 13.59 -11.99
N GLY A 306 10.61 14.24 -12.72
CA GLY A 306 9.75 13.57 -13.72
C GLY A 306 8.61 12.76 -13.11
N TRP A 307 8.37 12.88 -11.80
CA TRP A 307 7.15 12.37 -11.17
C TRP A 307 5.99 13.31 -11.42
N HIS A 308 4.86 12.72 -11.77
CA HIS A 308 3.58 13.36 -11.93
C HIS A 308 2.58 12.70 -10.98
N SER A 309 1.66 13.49 -10.44
CA SER A 309 0.60 12.98 -9.57
C SER A 309 -0.78 13.46 -10.01
N GLY A 310 -1.83 12.82 -9.47
CA GLY A 310 -3.20 13.26 -9.69
C GLY A 310 -3.61 13.20 -11.17
N LEU A 311 -4.14 14.32 -11.69
CA LEU A 311 -4.69 14.39 -13.05
C LEU A 311 -3.62 14.21 -14.13
N GLU A 312 -2.41 14.75 -13.94
CA GLU A 312 -1.31 14.61 -14.91
C GLU A 312 -0.84 13.15 -15.03
N ALA A 313 -0.84 12.42 -13.93
CA ALA A 313 -0.51 11.00 -13.95
C ALA A 313 -1.53 10.20 -14.79
N TYR A 314 -2.82 10.53 -14.72
CA TYR A 314 -3.81 9.91 -15.60
C TYR A 314 -3.54 10.20 -17.09
N ASP A 315 -3.13 11.43 -17.44
CA ASP A 315 -2.76 11.77 -18.82
C ASP A 315 -1.59 10.92 -19.34
N ILE A 316 -0.61 10.65 -18.47
CA ILE A 316 0.51 9.75 -18.80
C ILE A 316 0.02 8.33 -19.06
N VAL A 317 -0.88 7.80 -18.21
CA VAL A 317 -1.47 6.47 -18.42
C VAL A 317 -2.20 6.40 -19.75
N LEU A 318 -3.01 7.43 -20.07
CA LEU A 318 -3.75 7.50 -21.33
C LEU A 318 -2.80 7.50 -22.53
N LYS A 319 -1.77 8.35 -22.51
CA LYS A 319 -0.71 8.40 -23.53
C LYS A 319 0.00 7.05 -23.69
N GLN A 320 0.30 6.38 -22.58
CA GLN A 320 0.97 5.10 -22.56
C GLN A 320 0.09 3.96 -23.09
N LEU A 321 -1.22 3.99 -22.85
CA LEU A 321 -2.16 3.02 -23.41
C LEU A 321 -2.26 3.09 -24.94
N GLU A 322 -2.04 4.26 -25.54
CA GLU A 322 -1.98 4.43 -27.00
C GLU A 322 -0.69 3.89 -27.62
N GLN A 323 0.38 3.76 -26.83
CA GLN A 323 1.72 3.37 -27.26
C GLN A 323 2.09 1.94 -26.86
N PHE A 324 1.12 1.15 -26.41
CA PHE A 324 1.35 -0.15 -25.78
C PHE A 324 1.88 -1.22 -26.77
N PRO A 325 2.86 -2.08 -26.38
CA PRO A 325 3.41 -2.29 -25.04
C PRO A 325 4.34 -1.17 -24.57
N VAL A 326 4.21 -0.82 -23.29
CA VAL A 326 4.98 0.26 -22.66
C VAL A 326 6.34 -0.18 -22.11
N VAL A 327 6.53 -1.49 -21.92
CA VAL A 327 7.77 -2.08 -21.41
C VAL A 327 8.54 -2.83 -22.51
N PRO A 328 9.89 -2.77 -22.51
CA PRO A 328 10.74 -3.49 -23.47
C PRO A 328 10.51 -5.01 -23.53
N GLU A 329 10.09 -5.61 -22.43
CA GLU A 329 9.88 -7.04 -22.21
C GLU A 329 8.66 -7.58 -22.97
N GLY A 330 7.86 -6.69 -23.55
CA GLY A 330 6.76 -7.05 -24.44
C GLY A 330 5.39 -7.02 -23.78
N ILE A 331 4.43 -7.64 -24.47
CA ILE A 331 3.01 -7.40 -24.24
C ILE A 331 2.47 -8.00 -22.94
N ASP A 332 2.98 -9.16 -22.55
CA ASP A 332 2.54 -9.83 -21.31
C ASP A 332 3.07 -9.09 -20.08
N ALA A 333 4.33 -8.64 -20.11
CA ALA A 333 4.90 -7.79 -19.06
C ALA A 333 4.18 -6.44 -18.97
N GLY A 334 3.86 -5.81 -20.10
CA GLY A 334 3.07 -4.59 -20.12
C GLY A 334 1.68 -4.79 -19.53
N ASN A 335 1.04 -5.94 -19.82
CA ASN A 335 -0.28 -6.26 -19.30
C ASN A 335 -0.21 -6.41 -17.78
N GLU A 336 0.79 -7.15 -17.29
CA GLU A 336 1.04 -7.30 -15.86
C GLU A 336 1.27 -5.96 -15.17
N CYS A 337 2.07 -5.05 -15.76
CA CYS A 337 2.25 -3.72 -15.23
C CYS A 337 0.91 -2.97 -15.14
N PHE A 338 0.08 -2.99 -16.18
CA PHE A 338 -1.19 -2.23 -16.21
C PHE A 338 -2.13 -2.75 -15.15
N TYR A 339 -2.09 -4.07 -15.02
CA TYR A 339 -2.76 -4.81 -14.01
C TYR A 339 -2.09 -4.76 -12.63
N ARG A 340 -0.97 -4.09 -12.47
CA ARG A 340 -0.47 -3.71 -11.16
C ARG A 340 -1.00 -2.33 -10.78
N LEU A 341 -1.03 -1.42 -11.75
CA LEU A 341 -1.58 -0.07 -11.60
C LEU A 341 -3.04 -0.10 -11.14
N VAL A 342 -3.91 -0.79 -11.88
CA VAL A 342 -5.35 -0.84 -11.59
C VAL A 342 -5.63 -1.34 -10.17
N TRP A 343 -4.83 -2.28 -9.65
CA TRP A 343 -5.02 -2.86 -8.34
C TRP A 343 -4.57 -1.88 -7.26
N ARG A 344 -3.42 -1.24 -7.48
CA ARG A 344 -2.90 -0.21 -6.56
C ARG A 344 -3.88 0.96 -6.47
N LEU A 345 -4.43 1.43 -7.59
CA LEU A 345 -5.47 2.46 -7.58
C LEU A 345 -6.67 2.03 -6.74
N MET A 346 -7.16 0.81 -6.93
CA MET A 346 -8.30 0.30 -6.16
C MET A 346 -7.97 0.20 -4.67
N ALA A 347 -6.81 -0.33 -4.30
CA ALA A 347 -6.35 -0.42 -2.91
C ALA A 347 -6.24 0.96 -2.25
N LYS A 348 -5.69 1.95 -2.97
CA LYS A 348 -5.59 3.33 -2.53
C LYS A 348 -6.96 3.95 -2.25
N LYS A 349 -7.92 3.80 -3.17
CA LYS A 349 -9.29 4.31 -2.97
C LYS A 349 -10.07 3.58 -1.88
N GLU A 350 -9.86 2.27 -1.71
CA GLU A 350 -10.43 1.54 -0.58
C GLU A 350 -9.83 2.01 0.76
N SER A 351 -8.53 2.34 0.79
CA SER A 351 -7.88 2.93 1.97
C SER A 351 -8.43 4.32 2.29
N ALA A 352 -8.52 5.20 1.29
CA ALA A 352 -9.13 6.53 1.46
C ALA A 352 -10.56 6.44 2.00
N ASN A 353 -11.36 5.49 1.51
CA ASN A 353 -12.71 5.26 2.00
C ASN A 353 -12.77 4.82 3.47
N ARG A 354 -11.83 3.97 3.92
CA ARG A 354 -11.77 3.57 5.33
C ARG A 354 -11.43 4.76 6.22
N PHE A 355 -10.41 5.53 5.86
CA PHE A 355 -10.05 6.77 6.56
C PHE A 355 -11.22 7.75 6.62
N LEU A 356 -11.83 8.10 5.49
CA LEU A 356 -12.95 9.04 5.42
C LEU A 356 -14.18 8.54 6.18
N ASN A 357 -14.46 7.24 6.18
CA ASN A 357 -15.58 6.69 6.94
C ASN A 357 -15.34 6.74 8.46
N GLU A 358 -14.09 6.69 8.92
CA GLU A 358 -13.74 6.99 10.32
C GLU A 358 -13.90 8.48 10.61
N MET A 359 -13.43 9.36 9.72
CA MET A 359 -13.61 10.82 9.86
C MET A 359 -15.09 11.21 9.95
N LYS A 360 -15.95 10.63 9.10
CA LYS A 360 -17.40 10.82 9.16
C LYS A 360 -18.02 10.52 10.53
N GLN A 361 -17.49 9.52 11.24
CA GLN A 361 -18.01 9.14 12.56
C GLN A 361 -17.62 10.16 13.63
N VAL A 362 -16.48 10.82 13.47
CA VAL A 362 -15.94 11.75 14.46
C VAL A 362 -16.27 13.21 14.15
N LEU A 363 -16.67 13.50 12.91
CA LEU A 363 -17.08 14.80 12.36
C LEU A 363 -18.50 14.71 11.77
N PRO A 364 -19.54 14.50 12.62
CA PRO A 364 -20.89 14.27 12.15
C PRO A 364 -21.50 15.46 11.39
N GLU A 365 -21.01 16.67 11.61
CA GLU A 365 -21.46 17.88 10.93
C GLU A 365 -20.98 17.97 9.48
N GLN A 366 -19.90 17.27 9.11
CA GLN A 366 -19.44 17.10 7.72
C GLN A 366 -19.91 15.77 7.09
N ALA A 367 -20.77 15.00 7.76
CA ALA A 367 -21.04 13.62 7.36
C ALA A 367 -21.67 13.49 5.96
N ASP A 368 -22.51 14.44 5.55
CA ASP A 368 -23.16 14.41 4.24
C ASP A 368 -22.13 14.62 3.11
N LEU A 369 -21.23 15.59 3.27
CA LEU A 369 -20.18 15.88 2.28
C LEU A 369 -19.14 14.74 2.22
N ILE A 370 -18.77 14.17 3.37
CA ILE A 370 -17.90 12.99 3.41
C ILE A 370 -18.58 11.79 2.72
N GLU A 371 -19.90 11.59 2.90
CA GLU A 371 -20.61 10.51 2.20
C GLU A 371 -20.64 10.72 0.69
N GLU A 372 -20.71 11.96 0.20
CA GLU A 372 -20.59 12.26 -1.22
C GLU A 372 -19.20 11.87 -1.76
N VAL A 373 -18.13 12.28 -1.06
CA VAL A 373 -16.74 11.88 -1.38
C VAL A 373 -16.59 10.35 -1.41
N LEU A 374 -17.11 9.65 -0.40
CA LEU A 374 -17.12 8.19 -0.36
C LEU A 374 -17.85 7.59 -1.56
N GLY A 375 -18.96 8.20 -1.98
CA GLY A 375 -19.70 7.82 -3.19
C GLY A 375 -18.85 7.89 -4.46
N ARG A 376 -18.09 8.98 -4.65
CA ARG A 376 -17.19 9.15 -5.81
C ARG A 376 -16.05 8.13 -5.81
N ASN A 377 -15.41 7.90 -4.67
CA ASN A 377 -14.38 6.86 -4.54
C ASN A 377 -14.92 5.46 -4.85
N ARG A 378 -16.14 5.13 -4.37
CA ARG A 378 -16.80 3.85 -4.70
C ARG A 378 -17.09 3.72 -6.20
N ALA A 379 -17.44 4.81 -6.88
CA ALA A 379 -17.63 4.82 -8.33
C ALA A 379 -16.32 4.52 -9.08
N ILE A 380 -15.19 5.10 -8.65
CA ILE A 380 -13.86 4.78 -9.19
C ILE A 380 -13.53 3.29 -8.98
N ILE A 381 -13.72 2.77 -7.76
CA ILE A 381 -13.49 1.35 -7.45
C ILE A 381 -14.32 0.44 -8.37
N GLY A 382 -15.61 0.73 -8.55
CA GLY A 382 -16.47 -0.06 -9.44
C GLY A 382 -16.03 -0.05 -10.90
N LYS A 383 -15.48 1.08 -11.39
CA LYS A 383 -14.89 1.16 -12.74
C LYS A 383 -13.63 0.30 -12.86
N LEU A 384 -12.73 0.36 -11.88
CA LEU A 384 -11.52 -0.47 -11.82
C LEU A 384 -11.85 -1.96 -11.75
N GLU A 385 -12.84 -2.35 -10.95
CA GLU A 385 -13.38 -3.72 -10.93
C GLU A 385 -13.96 -4.15 -12.29
N GLY A 386 -14.55 -3.22 -13.04
CA GLY A 386 -15.01 -3.47 -14.40
C GLY A 386 -13.88 -3.80 -15.37
N VAL A 387 -12.73 -3.10 -15.24
CA VAL A 387 -11.51 -3.41 -16.00
C VAL A 387 -11.01 -4.81 -15.66
N MET A 388 -10.95 -5.13 -14.38
CA MET A 388 -10.57 -6.45 -13.85
C MET A 388 -11.41 -7.58 -14.41
N ALA A 389 -12.74 -7.46 -14.26
CA ALA A 389 -13.69 -8.50 -14.65
C ALA A 389 -13.74 -8.71 -16.17
N ALA A 390 -13.35 -7.69 -16.95
CA ALA A 390 -13.29 -7.79 -18.39
C ALA A 390 -12.05 -8.53 -18.90
N ASN A 391 -11.01 -8.71 -18.07
CA ASN A 391 -9.73 -9.33 -18.43
C ASN A 391 -9.22 -8.84 -19.81
N LEU A 392 -9.24 -7.51 -20.00
CA LEU A 392 -8.78 -6.85 -21.21
C LEU A 392 -7.29 -7.11 -21.45
N ARG A 393 -6.97 -7.98 -22.39
CA ARG A 393 -5.59 -8.07 -22.90
C ARG A 393 -5.32 -6.83 -23.74
N LEU A 394 -4.31 -6.04 -23.40
CA LEU A 394 -3.92 -4.82 -24.11
C LEU A 394 -3.15 -5.11 -25.41
N ASP A 395 -3.35 -6.30 -25.99
CA ASP A 395 -2.75 -6.75 -27.24
C ASP A 395 -3.52 -6.33 -28.50
N SER A 396 -4.64 -5.63 -28.33
CA SER A 396 -5.41 -5.06 -29.42
C SER A 396 -5.76 -3.59 -29.18
N PRO A 397 -5.78 -2.75 -30.23
CA PRO A 397 -6.19 -1.34 -30.12
C PRO A 397 -7.60 -1.17 -29.54
N ALA A 398 -8.51 -2.11 -29.79
CA ALA A 398 -9.87 -2.07 -29.25
C ALA A 398 -9.89 -2.20 -27.72
N ASN A 399 -9.08 -3.10 -27.15
CA ASN A 399 -8.98 -3.26 -25.70
C ASN A 399 -8.23 -2.08 -25.05
N GLN A 400 -7.19 -1.56 -25.71
CA GLN A 400 -6.49 -0.34 -25.28
C GLN A 400 -7.45 0.86 -25.23
N GLN A 401 -8.24 1.09 -26.28
CA GLN A 401 -9.23 2.15 -26.31
C GLN A 401 -10.31 1.98 -25.24
N LYS A 402 -10.72 0.74 -24.95
CA LYS A 402 -11.67 0.46 -23.87
C LYS A 402 -11.07 0.76 -22.49
N ALA A 403 -9.82 0.37 -22.24
CA ALA A 403 -9.12 0.71 -21.00
C ALA A 403 -8.96 2.23 -20.86
N ALA A 404 -8.50 2.92 -21.91
CA ALA A 404 -8.32 4.36 -21.94
C ALA A 404 -9.62 5.11 -21.64
N ARG A 405 -10.75 4.69 -22.20
CA ARG A 405 -12.06 5.28 -21.88
C ARG A 405 -12.39 5.17 -20.39
N VAL A 406 -12.16 4.01 -19.78
CA VAL A 406 -12.44 3.83 -18.34
C VAL A 406 -11.51 4.70 -17.50
N ILE A 407 -10.23 4.82 -17.87
CA ILE A 407 -9.26 5.69 -17.17
C ILE A 407 -9.65 7.16 -17.29
N ALA A 408 -10.10 7.62 -18.46
CA ALA A 408 -10.59 8.99 -18.66
C ALA A 408 -11.84 9.27 -17.79
N GLU A 409 -12.79 8.33 -17.74
CA GLU A 409 -13.96 8.46 -16.86
C GLU A 409 -13.58 8.47 -15.36
N ILE A 410 -12.49 7.80 -14.96
CA ILE A 410 -11.97 7.87 -13.59
C ILE A 410 -11.35 9.24 -13.34
N GLN A 411 -10.55 9.76 -14.28
CA GLN A 411 -9.94 11.09 -14.19
C GLN A 411 -10.99 12.19 -14.03
N GLU A 412 -12.12 12.12 -14.75
CA GLU A 412 -13.24 13.04 -14.56
C GLU A 412 -13.80 13.00 -13.13
N ILE A 413 -14.00 11.81 -12.56
CA ILE A 413 -14.47 11.65 -11.18
C ILE A 413 -13.44 12.17 -10.17
N GLU A 414 -12.14 11.98 -10.44
CA GLU A 414 -11.06 12.53 -9.60
C GLU A 414 -11.06 14.05 -9.60
N ASN A 415 -11.31 14.68 -10.76
CA ASN A 415 -11.44 16.13 -10.83
C ASN A 415 -12.64 16.64 -10.00
N ASP A 416 -13.79 15.94 -10.05
CA ASP A 416 -14.93 16.24 -9.18
C ASP A 416 -14.57 16.09 -7.68
N LEU A 417 -13.81 15.05 -7.33
CA LEU A 417 -13.35 14.81 -5.96
C LEU A 417 -12.50 15.97 -5.42
N LEU A 418 -11.63 16.56 -6.24
CA LEU A 418 -10.84 17.72 -5.83
C LEU A 418 -11.76 18.90 -5.42
N GLY A 419 -12.82 19.17 -6.18
CA GLY A 419 -13.81 20.19 -5.80
C GLY A 419 -14.50 19.91 -4.47
N LEU A 420 -14.86 18.65 -4.21
CA LEU A 420 -15.46 18.25 -2.93
C LEU A 420 -14.46 18.36 -1.75
N TYR A 421 -13.16 18.13 -1.99
CA TYR A 421 -12.14 18.34 -0.98
C TYR A 421 -11.99 19.82 -0.61
N GLU A 422 -12.01 20.72 -1.60
CA GLU A 422 -11.99 22.17 -1.35
C GLU A 422 -13.21 22.63 -0.53
N GLU A 423 -14.41 22.14 -0.88
CA GLU A 423 -15.63 22.43 -0.12
C GLU A 423 -15.52 21.92 1.32
N LEU A 424 -15.03 20.70 1.50
CA LEU A 424 -14.89 20.08 2.82
C LEU A 424 -13.86 20.79 3.69
N ILE A 425 -12.76 21.28 3.11
CA ILE A 425 -11.80 22.13 3.82
C ILE A 425 -12.43 23.47 4.22
N GLY A 426 -13.28 24.07 3.37
CA GLY A 426 -13.95 25.33 3.68
C GLY A 426 -14.94 25.23 4.86
N ASP A 427 -15.48 24.04 5.11
CA ASP A 427 -16.42 23.74 6.19
C ASP A 427 -15.76 23.34 7.53
N LEU A 428 -14.46 23.02 7.52
CA LEU A 428 -13.66 22.70 8.71
C LEU A 428 -13.04 23.98 9.31
#